data_AF-A0A955QI65-F1
#
_entry.id   AF-A0A955QI65-F1
#
_cell.length_a   1.000
_cell.length_b   1.000
_cell.length_c   1.000
_cell.angle_alpha   90.00
_cell.angle_beta   90.00
_cell.angle_gamma   90.00
#
_symmetry.space_group_name_H-M   'P 1'
#
loop_
_entity.id
_entity.type
_entity.pdbx_description
1 polymer ?
#
loop_
_entity_poly.entity_id
_entity_poly.type
_entity_poly.pdbx_seq_one_letter_code
_entity_poly.pdbx_strand_id
1 'polypeptide(L)'
;MRHYAPLTLAPRYQLQALLNMGHPYQEIAIMVGVHKSTLSREVRRNQGLRGYRPQQVHRRIPADTWYRVNRLLKEEWSPEQISGWLKTCPGAPSVSHEWLYQHVYRNKRCQGTLFQHLRCQRHRRTRYRAYSRRGHLPNRISIERHPAVVERRTRLVDWELDTIISKGHHPALISLTERKSRLSLIAKVTRRCADVIATAVIALLKPLTIPLHTLTSDNGREFAQHETM
;
A
#
# COMPACT_ATOMS: atom_id res chain seq x y z
N MET A 1 -4.51 -31.21 22.29
CA MET A 1 -3.68 -30.02 22.64
C MET A 1 -3.95 -29.64 24.08
N ARG A 2 -2.96 -29.67 24.98
CA ARG A 2 -3.15 -29.27 26.39
C ARG A 2 -3.51 -27.78 26.46
N HIS A 3 -4.63 -27.45 27.11
CA HIS A 3 -5.06 -26.08 27.33
C HIS A 3 -4.02 -25.36 28.21
N TYR A 4 -3.42 -24.31 27.65
CA TYR A 4 -2.42 -23.51 28.35
C TYR A 4 -3.12 -22.34 29.04
N ALA A 5 -3.10 -22.28 30.37
CA ALA A 5 -3.61 -21.13 31.11
C ALA A 5 -2.64 -19.94 30.95
N PRO A 6 -3.10 -18.76 30.50
CA PRO A 6 -2.25 -17.57 30.42
C PRO A 6 -1.67 -17.20 31.79
N LEU A 7 -0.43 -16.69 31.82
CA LEU A 7 0.15 -16.15 33.06
C LEU A 7 -0.71 -14.98 33.57
N THR A 8 -1.04 -15.01 34.86
CA THR A 8 -1.74 -13.91 35.54
C THR A 8 -0.82 -12.69 35.71
N LEU A 9 -1.37 -11.54 36.11
CA LEU A 9 -0.63 -10.27 36.10
C LEU A 9 0.62 -10.28 37.01
N ALA A 10 0.53 -10.87 38.21
CA ALA A 10 1.63 -10.90 39.17
C ALA A 10 2.86 -11.70 38.66
N PRO A 11 2.72 -12.96 38.18
CA PRO A 11 3.81 -13.69 37.52
C PRO A 11 4.44 -12.96 36.33
N ARG A 12 3.67 -12.15 35.59
CA ARG A 12 4.19 -11.37 34.46
C ARG A 12 5.11 -10.23 34.92
N TYR A 13 4.82 -9.60 36.06
CA TYR A 13 5.71 -8.57 36.61
C TYR A 13 7.01 -9.17 37.16
N GLN A 14 6.94 -10.33 37.81
CA GLN A 14 8.14 -11.07 38.21
C GLN A 14 9.02 -11.43 37.02
N LEU A 15 8.42 -11.94 35.94
CA LEU A 15 9.10 -12.19 34.67
C LEU A 15 9.78 -10.92 34.11
N GLN A 16 9.09 -9.77 34.14
CA GLN A 16 9.68 -8.51 33.64
C GLN A 16 10.92 -8.09 34.46
N ALA A 17 10.85 -8.17 35.79
CA ALA A 17 11.98 -7.83 36.65
C ALA A 17 13.19 -8.75 36.39
N LEU A 18 12.96 -10.06 36.32
CA LEU A 18 14.02 -11.05 36.09
C LEU A 18 14.66 -10.93 34.70
N LEU A 19 13.89 -10.58 33.66
CA LEU A 19 14.42 -10.29 32.33
C LEU A 19 15.29 -9.04 32.33
N ASN A 20 14.91 -8.00 33.06
CA ASN A 20 15.70 -6.76 33.18
C ASN A 20 17.02 -7.00 33.93
N MET A 21 17.05 -7.95 34.86
CA MET A 21 18.24 -8.37 35.60
C MET A 21 19.13 -9.35 34.81
N GLY A 22 18.74 -9.74 33.58
CA GLY A 22 19.55 -10.58 32.71
C GLY A 22 19.51 -12.08 33.01
N HIS A 23 18.56 -12.56 33.82
CA HIS A 23 18.46 -13.99 34.13
C HIS A 23 18.13 -14.82 32.88
N PRO A 24 18.73 -16.02 32.73
CA PRO A 24 18.40 -16.93 31.64
C PRO A 24 16.99 -17.49 31.81
N TYR A 25 16.29 -17.72 30.68
CA TYR A 25 14.92 -18.25 30.63
C TYR A 25 14.66 -19.49 31.49
N GLN A 26 15.70 -20.30 31.72
CA GLN A 26 15.62 -21.53 32.49
C GLN A 26 15.47 -21.28 33.99
N GLU A 27 16.22 -20.33 34.53
CA GLU A 27 16.12 -19.90 35.93
C GLU A 27 14.78 -19.21 36.19
N ILE A 28 14.38 -18.32 35.27
CA ILE A 28 13.10 -17.61 35.38
C ILE A 28 11.91 -18.60 35.38
N ALA A 29 11.99 -19.64 34.55
CA ALA A 29 10.96 -20.68 34.50
C ALA A 29 10.81 -21.42 35.83
N ILE A 30 11.92 -21.72 36.51
CA ILE A 30 11.93 -22.35 37.83
C ILE A 30 11.36 -21.39 38.88
N MET A 31 11.82 -20.13 38.92
CA MET A 31 11.36 -19.12 39.89
C MET A 31 9.87 -18.79 39.79
N VAL A 32 9.34 -18.72 38.56
CA VAL A 32 7.92 -18.41 38.29
C VAL A 32 7.04 -19.68 38.41
N GLY A 33 7.64 -20.87 38.50
CA GLY A 33 6.91 -22.14 38.61
C GLY A 33 6.21 -22.57 37.32
N VAL A 34 6.77 -22.25 36.15
CA VAL A 34 6.19 -22.61 34.84
C VAL A 34 7.21 -23.23 33.89
N HIS A 35 6.74 -24.00 32.91
CA HIS A 35 7.64 -24.62 31.94
C HIS A 35 8.36 -23.58 31.06
N LYS A 36 9.62 -23.79 30.70
CA LYS A 36 10.40 -22.89 29.82
C LYS A 36 9.67 -22.50 28.52
N SER A 37 8.95 -23.46 27.92
CA SER A 37 8.16 -23.20 26.70
C SER A 37 7.00 -22.22 26.93
N THR A 38 6.41 -22.21 28.12
CA THR A 38 5.41 -21.20 28.51
C THR A 38 6.01 -19.83 28.42
N LEU A 39 7.14 -19.67 29.10
CA LEU A 39 7.78 -18.39 29.32
C LEU A 39 8.23 -17.81 27.98
N SER A 40 8.82 -18.64 27.13
CA SER A 40 9.18 -18.27 25.75
C SER A 40 7.97 -17.83 24.92
N ARG A 41 6.84 -18.55 24.98
CA ARG A 41 5.63 -18.17 24.25
C ARG A 41 5.01 -16.88 24.78
N GLU A 42 5.03 -16.68 26.10
CA GLU A 42 4.52 -15.46 26.73
C GLU A 42 5.37 -14.24 26.36
N VAL A 43 6.70 -14.36 26.46
CA VAL A 43 7.60 -13.26 26.10
C VAL A 43 7.40 -12.88 24.65
N ARG A 44 7.38 -13.86 23.73
CA ARG A 44 7.13 -13.63 22.30
C ARG A 44 5.79 -12.93 22.04
N ARG A 45 4.74 -13.30 22.79
CA ARG A 45 3.39 -12.74 22.62
C ARG A 45 3.29 -11.26 23.05
N ASN A 46 4.08 -10.88 24.05
CA ASN A 46 4.02 -9.55 24.67
C ASN A 46 5.34 -8.78 24.50
N GLN A 47 6.10 -9.05 23.45
CA GLN A 47 7.34 -8.34 23.12
C GLN A 47 7.02 -7.11 22.25
N GLY A 48 7.47 -5.94 22.69
CA GLY A 48 7.47 -4.71 21.89
C GLY A 48 8.87 -4.26 21.52
N LEU A 49 8.97 -3.12 20.84
CA LEU A 49 10.26 -2.51 20.45
C LEU A 49 11.20 -2.19 21.63
N ARG A 50 10.66 -2.06 22.85
CA ARG A 50 11.39 -1.79 24.09
C ARG A 50 11.45 -3.00 25.04
N GLY A 51 11.25 -4.22 24.52
CA GLY A 51 11.26 -5.45 25.32
C GLY A 51 9.88 -5.91 25.79
N TYR A 52 9.86 -6.78 26.80
CA TYR A 52 8.67 -7.47 27.30
C TYR A 52 7.70 -6.52 28.06
N ARG A 53 6.40 -6.59 27.74
CA ARG A 53 5.34 -5.75 28.29
C ARG A 53 4.27 -6.58 29.02
N PRO A 54 4.33 -6.70 30.36
CA PRO A 54 3.44 -7.59 31.13
C PRO A 54 1.94 -7.22 31.02
N GLN A 55 1.65 -5.95 30.77
CA GLN A 55 0.28 -5.41 30.66
C GLN A 55 -0.36 -5.64 29.28
N GLN A 56 0.37 -6.15 28.28
CA GLN A 56 -0.25 -6.55 27.02
C GLN A 56 -1.14 -7.78 27.27
N VAL A 57 -2.42 -7.51 27.45
CA VAL A 57 -3.46 -8.54 27.50
C VAL A 57 -4.16 -8.50 26.16
N HIS A 58 -3.97 -9.55 25.37
CA HIS A 58 -4.85 -9.81 24.23
C HIS A 58 -6.19 -10.25 24.81
N ARG A 59 -7.06 -9.29 25.13
CA ARG A 59 -8.42 -9.58 25.61
C ARG A 59 -9.16 -10.27 24.47
N ARG A 60 -9.40 -11.56 24.64
CA ARG A 60 -10.19 -12.34 23.70
C ARG A 60 -11.64 -11.93 23.90
N ILE A 61 -12.19 -11.22 22.91
CA ILE A 61 -13.60 -10.82 22.94
C ILE A 61 -14.45 -12.10 22.91
N PRO A 62 -15.40 -12.29 23.86
CA PRO A 62 -16.28 -13.45 23.90
C PRO A 62 -17.06 -13.64 22.60
N ALA A 63 -17.38 -14.89 22.27
CA ALA A 63 -18.14 -15.20 21.06
C ALA A 63 -19.53 -14.54 21.03
N ASP A 64 -20.21 -14.47 22.19
CA ASP A 64 -21.51 -13.80 22.32
C ASP A 64 -21.45 -12.30 21.97
N THR A 65 -20.36 -11.62 22.35
CA THR A 65 -20.14 -10.22 21.97
C THR A 65 -20.02 -10.09 20.45
N TRP A 66 -19.31 -11.00 19.78
CA TRP A 66 -19.19 -10.97 18.32
C TRP A 66 -20.52 -11.25 17.61
N TYR A 67 -21.35 -12.13 18.16
CA TYR A 67 -22.69 -12.37 17.65
C TYR A 67 -23.53 -11.07 17.68
N ARG A 68 -23.54 -10.37 18.82
CA ARG A 68 -24.23 -9.08 18.97
C ARG A 68 -23.68 -8.01 18.02
N VAL A 69 -22.35 -7.89 17.92
CA VAL A 69 -21.68 -6.97 17.00
C VAL A 69 -22.11 -7.23 15.55
N ASN A 70 -22.11 -8.50 15.11
CA ASN A 70 -22.50 -8.85 13.75
C ASN A 70 -23.98 -8.53 13.48
N ARG A 71 -24.86 -8.72 14.48
CA ARG A 71 -26.27 -8.36 14.37
C ARG A 71 -26.45 -6.85 14.21
N LEU A 72 -25.81 -6.05 15.08
CA LEU A 72 -25.89 -4.58 15.03
C LEU A 72 -25.29 -4.01 13.74
N LEU A 73 -24.19 -4.60 13.24
CA LEU A 73 -23.65 -4.23 11.93
C LEU A 73 -24.68 -4.44 10.82
N LYS A 74 -25.41 -5.57 10.82
CA LYS A 74 -26.48 -5.84 9.83
C LYS A 74 -27.69 -4.91 9.97
N GLU A 75 -27.93 -4.36 11.16
CA GLU A 75 -28.91 -3.31 11.43
C GLU A 75 -28.39 -1.89 11.09
N GLU A 76 -27.28 -1.79 10.35
CA GLU A 76 -26.67 -0.53 9.87
C GLU A 76 -26.14 0.42 10.97
N TRP A 77 -25.78 -0.15 12.13
CA TRP A 77 -25.05 0.59 13.16
C TRP A 77 -23.59 0.77 12.76
N SER A 78 -23.06 1.98 12.96
CA SER A 78 -21.63 2.24 12.72
C SER A 78 -20.76 1.57 13.79
N PRO A 79 -19.51 1.17 13.46
CA PRO A 79 -18.55 0.66 14.44
C PRO A 79 -18.36 1.57 15.67
N GLU A 80 -18.43 2.89 15.49
CA GLU A 80 -18.38 3.87 16.58
C GLU A 80 -19.62 3.81 17.47
N GLN A 81 -20.80 3.67 16.88
CA GLN A 81 -22.05 3.52 17.64
C GLN A 81 -22.08 2.21 18.42
N ILE A 82 -21.66 1.11 17.81
CA ILE A 82 -21.57 -0.20 18.47
C ILE A 82 -20.55 -0.13 19.63
N SER A 83 -19.38 0.49 19.40
CA SER A 83 -18.38 0.68 20.45
C SER A 83 -18.92 1.53 21.60
N GLY A 84 -19.68 2.59 21.31
CA GLY A 84 -20.33 3.42 22.32
C GLY A 84 -21.39 2.66 23.11
N TRP A 85 -22.26 1.93 22.42
CA TRP A 85 -23.32 1.13 23.05
C TRP A 85 -22.78 -0.02 23.91
N LEU A 86 -21.70 -0.68 23.48
CA LEU A 86 -21.06 -1.72 24.30
C LEU A 86 -20.48 -1.15 25.61
N LYS A 87 -20.08 0.12 25.65
CA LYS A 87 -19.61 0.77 26.88
C LYS A 87 -20.74 1.07 27.86
N THR A 88 -21.97 1.27 27.39
CA THR A 88 -23.13 1.53 28.26
C THR A 88 -23.78 0.26 28.78
N CYS A 89 -23.48 -0.90 28.17
CA CYS A 89 -24.01 -2.19 28.59
C CYS A 89 -23.25 -2.77 29.81
N PRO A 90 -23.93 -3.03 30.94
CA PRO A 90 -23.32 -3.68 32.09
C PRO A 90 -22.78 -5.07 31.73
N GLY A 91 -21.52 -5.35 32.08
CA GLY A 91 -20.87 -6.65 31.85
C GLY A 91 -20.43 -6.93 30.41
N ALA A 92 -20.68 -6.01 29.46
CA ALA A 92 -20.16 -6.14 28.10
C ALA A 92 -18.67 -5.73 28.06
N PRO A 93 -17.83 -6.45 27.28
CA PRO A 93 -16.44 -6.05 27.10
C PRO A 93 -16.37 -4.74 26.29
N SER A 94 -15.49 -3.84 26.71
CA SER A 94 -15.18 -2.63 25.94
C SER A 94 -14.40 -3.00 24.67
N VAL A 95 -15.02 -2.81 23.51
CA VAL A 95 -14.42 -3.03 22.19
C VAL A 95 -14.27 -1.69 21.49
N SER A 96 -13.07 -1.37 21.00
CA SER A 96 -12.86 -0.14 20.24
C SER A 96 -13.44 -0.24 18.83
N HIS A 97 -13.89 0.89 18.28
CA HIS A 97 -14.37 0.96 16.90
C HIS A 97 -13.30 0.50 15.89
N GLU A 98 -12.02 0.73 16.16
CA GLU A 98 -10.91 0.22 15.34
C GLU A 98 -10.89 -1.31 15.28
N TRP A 99 -11.10 -2.00 16.42
CA TRP A 99 -11.19 -3.47 16.43
C TRP A 99 -12.39 -3.98 15.63
N LEU A 100 -13.51 -3.26 15.69
CA LEU A 100 -14.70 -3.57 14.90
C LEU A 100 -14.43 -3.39 13.39
N TYR A 101 -13.73 -2.33 12.98
CA TYR A 101 -13.28 -2.17 11.59
C TYR A 101 -12.35 -3.31 11.17
N GLN A 102 -11.37 -3.68 11.99
CA GLN A 102 -10.48 -4.80 11.70
C GLN A 102 -11.23 -6.12 11.53
N HIS A 103 -12.27 -6.36 12.33
CA HIS A 103 -13.15 -7.51 12.19
C HIS A 103 -13.92 -7.49 10.86
N VAL A 104 -14.50 -6.35 10.49
CA VAL A 104 -15.20 -6.19 9.20
C VAL A 104 -14.24 -6.42 8.02
N TYR A 105 -13.03 -5.87 8.08
CA TYR A 105 -12.02 -6.07 7.03
C TYR A 105 -11.51 -7.51 6.97
N ARG A 106 -11.36 -8.18 8.12
CA ARG A 106 -11.03 -9.60 8.16
C ARG A 106 -12.14 -10.43 7.54
N ASN A 107 -13.40 -10.15 7.87
CA ASN A 107 -14.55 -10.82 7.27
C ASN A 107 -14.57 -10.62 5.74
N LYS A 108 -14.32 -9.40 5.25
CA LYS A 108 -14.19 -9.11 3.81
C LYS A 108 -13.08 -9.93 3.14
N ARG A 109 -11.89 -10.06 3.76
CA ARG A 109 -10.79 -10.89 3.24
C ARG A 109 -11.16 -12.37 3.16
N CYS A 110 -12.03 -12.83 4.06
CA CYS A 110 -12.60 -14.17 4.06
C CYS A 110 -13.89 -14.28 3.23
N GLN A 111 -14.08 -13.43 2.22
CA GLN A 111 -15.24 -13.40 1.32
C GLN A 111 -16.60 -13.15 2.00
N GLY A 112 -16.61 -12.59 3.20
CA GLY A 112 -17.83 -12.19 3.89
C GLY A 112 -18.37 -10.82 3.47
N THR A 113 -19.63 -10.55 3.82
CA THR A 113 -20.40 -9.38 3.35
C THR A 113 -20.55 -8.26 4.39
N LEU A 114 -19.95 -8.37 5.58
CA LEU A 114 -20.16 -7.37 6.66
C LEU A 114 -19.81 -5.94 6.24
N PHE A 115 -18.85 -5.77 5.33
CA PHE A 115 -18.44 -4.45 4.84
C PHE A 115 -19.54 -3.72 4.06
N GLN A 116 -20.54 -4.43 3.53
CA GLN A 116 -21.67 -3.84 2.81
C GLN A 116 -22.61 -3.10 3.76
N HIS A 117 -22.63 -3.44 5.04
CA HIS A 117 -23.47 -2.75 6.02
C HIS A 117 -22.81 -1.50 6.64
N LEU A 118 -21.58 -1.16 6.22
CA LEU A 118 -20.96 0.10 6.62
C LEU A 118 -21.59 1.26 5.85
N ARG A 119 -22.02 2.30 6.57
CA ARG A 119 -22.65 3.52 6.00
C ARG A 119 -21.79 4.20 4.92
N CYS A 120 -20.47 4.10 5.03
CA CYS A 120 -19.53 4.69 4.08
C CYS A 120 -18.93 3.61 3.16
N GLN A 121 -19.68 3.19 2.14
CA GLN A 121 -19.18 2.26 1.11
C GLN A 121 -18.32 2.96 0.03
N ARG A 122 -18.34 4.30 -0.01
CA ARG A 122 -17.65 5.06 -1.05
C ARG A 122 -16.14 5.00 -0.85
N HIS A 123 -15.41 4.60 -1.91
CA HIS A 123 -13.98 4.81 -1.99
C HIS A 123 -13.70 6.29 -1.73
N ARG A 124 -12.92 6.60 -0.69
CA ARG A 124 -12.54 7.98 -0.36
C ARG A 124 -11.79 8.52 -1.59
N ARG A 125 -12.45 9.34 -2.41
CA ARG A 125 -11.77 10.14 -3.44
C ARG A 125 -10.74 10.98 -2.70
N THR A 126 -9.46 10.80 -3.01
CA THR A 126 -8.38 11.59 -2.44
C THR A 126 -8.70 13.06 -2.65
N ARG A 127 -8.81 13.82 -1.55
CA ARG A 127 -9.32 15.19 -1.52
C ARG A 127 -8.24 16.23 -1.87
N TYR A 128 -7.33 15.89 -2.77
CA TYR A 128 -6.29 16.76 -3.33
C TYR A 128 -5.96 16.40 -4.78
N ARG A 129 -6.92 16.60 -5.69
CA ARG A 129 -6.55 17.15 -7.00
C ARG A 129 -6.94 18.60 -6.93
N ALA A 130 -5.99 19.48 -6.59
CA ALA A 130 -6.10 20.84 -7.09
C ALA A 130 -6.39 20.69 -8.58
N TYR A 131 -7.46 21.31 -9.09
CA TYR A 131 -7.67 21.40 -10.53
C TYR A 131 -6.33 21.84 -11.11
N SER A 132 -5.69 20.95 -11.87
CA SER A 132 -4.44 21.29 -12.51
C SER A 132 -4.79 22.34 -13.54
N ARG A 133 -4.66 23.64 -13.17
CA ARG A 133 -4.79 24.81 -14.08
C ARG A 133 -3.80 24.77 -15.24
N ARG A 134 -2.98 23.73 -15.24
CA ARG A 134 -1.69 23.65 -15.88
C ARG A 134 -1.91 23.14 -17.34
N GLY A 135 -3.15 22.81 -17.76
CA GLY A 135 -3.53 22.44 -19.13
C GLY A 135 -3.33 20.95 -19.46
N HIS A 136 -4.08 20.44 -20.43
CA HIS A 136 -3.86 19.12 -21.04
C HIS A 136 -2.92 19.25 -22.25
N LEU A 137 -2.26 18.15 -22.63
CA LEU A 137 -1.55 18.07 -23.90
C LEU A 137 -2.56 18.35 -25.05
N PRO A 138 -2.37 19.42 -25.84
CA PRO A 138 -3.25 19.70 -26.98
C PRO A 138 -3.12 18.57 -28.01
N ASN A 139 -4.20 18.30 -28.76
CA ASN A 139 -4.23 17.35 -29.88
C ASN A 139 -3.75 15.92 -29.59
N ARG A 140 -3.74 15.51 -28.31
CA ARG A 140 -3.38 14.14 -27.94
C ARG A 140 -4.24 13.11 -28.68
N ILE A 141 -3.59 12.11 -29.24
CA ILE A 141 -4.24 10.96 -29.87
C ILE A 141 -4.44 9.90 -28.79
N SER A 142 -5.68 9.40 -28.64
CA SER A 142 -5.96 8.31 -27.69
C SER A 142 -5.22 7.05 -28.10
N ILE A 143 -4.72 6.29 -27.11
CA ILE A 143 -4.10 4.98 -27.32
C ILE A 143 -5.03 4.01 -28.07
N GLU A 144 -6.34 4.18 -27.92
CA GLU A 144 -7.36 3.39 -28.63
C GLU A 144 -7.35 3.61 -30.15
N ARG A 145 -6.80 4.73 -30.63
CA ARG A 145 -6.66 5.02 -32.06
C ARG A 145 -5.36 4.45 -32.64
N HIS A 146 -4.50 3.84 -31.84
CA HIS A 146 -3.26 3.27 -32.34
C HIS A 146 -3.55 2.08 -33.25
N PRO A 147 -2.88 1.97 -34.40
CA PRO A 147 -2.97 0.78 -35.25
C PRO A 147 -2.58 -0.47 -34.46
N ALA A 148 -3.38 -1.53 -34.56
CA ALA A 148 -3.16 -2.76 -33.79
C ALA A 148 -1.80 -3.44 -34.04
N VAL A 149 -1.13 -3.10 -35.15
CA VAL A 149 0.24 -3.55 -35.47
C VAL A 149 1.29 -3.01 -34.49
N VAL A 150 1.07 -1.82 -33.91
CA VAL A 150 1.96 -1.18 -32.92
C VAL A 150 1.92 -1.99 -31.61
N GLU A 151 0.73 -2.33 -31.15
CA GLU A 151 0.55 -3.11 -29.91
C GLU A 151 1.10 -4.54 -30.05
N ARG A 152 0.92 -5.14 -31.23
CA ARG A 152 1.49 -6.47 -31.53
C ARG A 152 3.01 -6.46 -31.71
N ARG A 153 3.64 -5.29 -31.87
CA ARG A 153 5.09 -5.12 -32.08
C ARG A 153 5.63 -5.94 -33.25
N THR A 154 4.84 -6.07 -34.31
CA THR A 154 5.14 -6.96 -35.45
C THR A 154 5.92 -6.31 -36.59
N ARG A 155 6.01 -4.98 -36.65
CA ARG A 155 6.79 -4.24 -37.66
C ARG A 155 7.92 -3.44 -37.01
N LEU A 156 8.91 -3.06 -37.81
CA LEU A 156 9.98 -2.17 -37.39
C LEU A 156 9.53 -0.71 -37.53
N VAL A 157 10.29 0.19 -36.91
CA VAL A 157 10.17 1.66 -37.02
C VAL A 157 8.93 2.25 -36.34
N ASP A 158 8.41 1.55 -35.34
CA ASP A 158 7.50 2.12 -34.34
C ASP A 158 8.30 2.44 -33.07
N TRP A 159 8.42 3.74 -32.75
CA TRP A 159 9.28 4.23 -31.68
C TRP A 159 8.48 4.67 -30.45
N GLU A 160 9.00 4.35 -29.27
CA GLU A 160 8.50 4.80 -27.97
C GLU A 160 9.45 5.84 -27.38
N LEU A 161 8.90 6.97 -26.97
CA LEU A 161 9.62 8.11 -26.42
C LEU A 161 9.34 8.25 -24.92
N ASP A 162 10.38 8.09 -24.12
CA ASP A 162 10.37 8.22 -22.67
C ASP A 162 11.31 9.33 -22.19
N THR A 163 11.07 9.85 -20.98
CA THR A 163 11.96 10.81 -20.32
C THR A 163 12.32 10.37 -18.91
N ILE A 164 13.63 10.31 -18.62
CA ILE A 164 14.17 9.97 -17.31
C ILE A 164 14.55 11.24 -16.53
N ILE A 165 13.86 11.37 -15.41
CA ILE A 165 13.93 12.32 -14.29
C ILE A 165 15.22 12.34 -13.45
N SER A 166 16.17 13.26 -13.57
CA SER A 166 17.18 13.38 -12.50
C SER A 166 16.57 13.94 -11.19
N LYS A 167 17.25 13.68 -10.08
CA LYS A 167 16.96 14.29 -8.78
C LYS A 167 17.16 15.81 -8.88
N GLY A 168 16.10 16.58 -8.59
CA GLY A 168 16.11 18.05 -8.71
C GLY A 168 15.50 18.58 -10.02
N HIS A 169 14.88 17.72 -10.83
CA HIS A 169 14.17 18.06 -12.07
C HIS A 169 15.04 18.57 -13.24
N HIS A 170 16.36 18.63 -13.07
CA HIS A 170 17.34 18.96 -14.12
C HIS A 170 18.68 18.27 -13.83
N PRO A 171 19.41 17.69 -14.80
CA PRO A 171 19.07 17.46 -16.23
C PRO A 171 18.13 16.26 -16.46
N ALA A 172 17.66 16.03 -17.69
CA ALA A 172 16.85 14.86 -18.05
C ALA A 172 17.54 14.02 -19.15
N LEU A 173 17.21 12.73 -19.22
CA LEU A 173 17.57 11.88 -20.36
C LEU A 173 16.32 11.59 -21.18
N ILE A 174 16.44 11.66 -22.49
CA ILE A 174 15.43 11.21 -23.44
C ILE A 174 15.84 9.83 -23.91
N SER A 175 14.90 8.89 -23.93
CA SER A 175 15.09 7.55 -24.48
C SER A 175 14.08 7.31 -25.59
N LEU A 176 14.55 6.93 -26.76
CA LEU A 176 13.76 6.46 -27.89
C LEU A 176 14.00 4.97 -28.06
N THR A 177 12.98 4.14 -27.91
CA THR A 177 13.09 2.69 -28.03
C THR A 177 12.21 2.17 -29.16
N GLU A 178 12.80 1.49 -30.13
CA GLU A 178 12.06 0.85 -31.22
C GLU A 178 11.35 -0.41 -30.68
N ARG A 179 10.04 -0.50 -30.87
CA ARG A 179 9.18 -1.44 -30.12
C ARG A 179 9.41 -2.91 -30.47
N LYS A 180 9.92 -3.24 -31.68
CA LYS A 180 10.15 -4.62 -32.13
C LYS A 180 11.58 -5.10 -31.85
N SER A 181 12.58 -4.42 -32.40
CA SER A 181 14.01 -4.70 -32.27
C SER A 181 14.59 -4.35 -30.91
N ARG A 182 13.92 -3.48 -30.13
CA ARG A 182 14.40 -2.94 -28.85
C ARG A 182 15.67 -2.10 -28.96
N LEU A 183 16.01 -1.63 -30.16
CA LEU A 183 17.07 -0.64 -30.33
C LEU A 183 16.71 0.64 -29.55
N SER A 184 17.62 1.12 -28.71
CA SER A 184 17.41 2.32 -27.89
C SER A 184 18.42 3.40 -28.24
N LEU A 185 17.93 4.60 -28.50
CA LEU A 185 18.70 5.82 -28.68
C LEU A 185 18.49 6.74 -27.49
N ILE A 186 19.56 7.27 -26.91
CA ILE A 186 19.48 8.06 -25.68
C ILE A 186 20.21 9.39 -25.88
N ALA A 187 19.59 10.48 -25.47
CA ALA A 187 20.21 11.81 -25.43
C ALA A 187 20.03 12.46 -24.06
N LYS A 188 21.04 13.20 -23.61
CA LYS A 188 20.93 14.04 -22.41
C LYS A 188 20.48 15.44 -22.78
N VAL A 189 19.46 15.94 -22.10
CA VAL A 189 18.97 17.32 -22.25
C VAL A 189 19.15 18.11 -20.96
N THR A 190 19.51 19.38 -21.11
CA THR A 190 19.73 20.29 -19.98
C THR A 190 18.42 20.65 -19.27
N ARG A 191 17.33 20.75 -20.03
CA ARG A 191 16.00 21.14 -19.53
C ARG A 191 14.90 20.29 -20.16
N ARG A 192 13.83 20.06 -19.38
CA ARG A 192 12.62 19.34 -19.79
C ARG A 192 11.61 20.32 -20.39
N CYS A 193 11.96 20.90 -21.54
CA CYS A 193 11.10 21.78 -22.32
C CYS A 193 10.79 21.14 -23.68
N ALA A 194 9.59 21.36 -24.22
CA ALA A 194 9.12 20.64 -25.40
C ALA A 194 9.96 20.89 -26.66
N ASP A 195 10.47 22.10 -26.82
CA ASP A 195 11.41 22.54 -27.86
C ASP A 195 12.76 21.84 -27.79
N VAL A 196 13.31 21.74 -26.57
CA VAL A 196 14.58 21.06 -26.34
C VAL A 196 14.45 19.56 -26.61
N ILE A 197 13.33 18.96 -26.19
CA ILE A 197 13.05 17.54 -26.45
C ILE A 197 12.83 17.28 -27.95
N ALA A 198 12.01 18.08 -28.62
CA ALA A 198 11.76 17.94 -30.07
C ALA A 198 13.06 17.95 -30.86
N THR A 199 13.92 18.94 -30.58
CA THR A 199 15.21 19.09 -31.26
C THR A 199 16.11 17.87 -31.02
N ALA A 200 16.15 17.36 -29.78
CA ALA A 200 16.94 16.18 -29.44
C ALA A 200 16.40 14.90 -30.10
N VAL A 201 15.08 14.72 -30.17
CA VAL A 201 14.44 13.59 -30.85
C VAL A 201 14.76 13.59 -32.34
N ILE A 202 14.60 14.74 -33.01
CA ILE A 202 14.97 14.90 -34.42
C ILE A 202 16.45 14.57 -34.64
N ALA A 203 17.33 15.08 -33.77
CA ALA A 203 18.77 14.81 -33.87
C ALA A 203 19.12 13.32 -33.70
N LEU A 204 18.42 12.59 -32.83
CA LEU A 204 18.61 11.14 -32.65
C LEU A 204 18.11 10.33 -33.85
N LEU A 205 16.99 10.73 -34.48
CA LEU A 205 16.36 9.98 -35.57
C LEU A 205 16.97 10.31 -36.94
N LYS A 206 17.50 11.52 -37.14
CA LYS A 206 18.07 11.99 -38.41
C LYS A 206 19.11 11.04 -39.04
N PRO A 207 20.02 10.39 -38.27
CA PRO A 207 21.00 9.46 -38.83
C PRO A 207 20.42 8.15 -39.36
N LEU A 208 19.20 7.76 -38.95
CA LEU A 208 18.63 6.46 -39.31
C LEU A 208 18.15 6.38 -40.76
N THR A 209 17.94 7.53 -41.43
CA THR A 209 17.48 7.69 -42.83
C THR A 209 16.21 6.91 -43.24
N ILE A 210 15.60 6.17 -42.32
CA ILE A 210 14.43 5.32 -42.52
C ILE A 210 13.16 6.09 -42.12
N PRO A 211 12.07 6.02 -42.92
CA PRO A 211 10.80 6.65 -42.58
C PRO A 211 10.17 6.01 -41.33
N LEU A 212 9.81 6.85 -40.35
CA LEU A 212 9.11 6.40 -39.14
C LEU A 212 7.63 6.14 -39.42
N HIS A 213 7.09 5.08 -38.81
CA HIS A 213 5.65 4.80 -38.86
C HIS A 213 4.89 5.45 -37.72
N THR A 214 5.37 5.29 -36.49
CA THR A 214 4.76 5.92 -35.30
C THR A 214 5.83 6.34 -34.31
N LEU A 215 5.53 7.43 -33.59
CA LEU A 215 6.25 7.88 -32.42
C LEU A 215 5.24 8.05 -31.29
N THR A 216 5.36 7.25 -30.23
CA THR A 216 4.43 7.26 -29.09
C THR A 216 5.14 7.74 -27.84
N SER A 217 4.56 8.70 -27.13
CA SER A 217 5.02 9.14 -25.81
C SER A 217 3.89 9.01 -24.78
N ASP A 218 4.22 9.16 -23.49
CA ASP A 218 3.18 9.43 -22.50
C ASP A 218 2.56 10.84 -22.72
N ASN A 219 1.53 11.17 -21.94
CA ASN A 219 0.87 12.48 -21.99
C ASN A 219 1.64 13.58 -21.23
N GLY A 220 2.95 13.42 -21.08
CA GLY A 220 3.87 14.39 -20.52
C GLY A 220 3.86 15.69 -21.33
N ARG A 221 4.04 16.81 -20.64
CA ARG A 221 4.01 18.15 -21.28
C ARG A 221 5.29 18.50 -22.00
N GLU A 222 6.35 17.83 -21.64
CA GLU A 222 7.60 17.86 -22.34
C GLU A 222 7.46 17.35 -23.78
N PHE A 223 6.31 16.74 -24.13
CA PHE A 223 5.94 16.32 -25.47
C PHE A 223 4.90 17.23 -26.13
N ALA A 224 4.72 18.47 -25.64
CA ALA A 224 3.77 19.43 -26.21
C ALA A 224 3.98 19.74 -27.70
N GLN A 225 5.19 19.51 -28.22
CA GLN A 225 5.55 19.71 -29.63
C GLN A 225 5.60 18.40 -30.43
N HIS A 226 4.93 17.34 -29.98
CA HIS A 226 4.91 16.04 -30.67
C HIS A 226 4.41 16.10 -32.12
N GLU A 227 3.57 17.07 -32.49
CA GLU A 227 3.10 17.24 -33.88
C GLU A 227 4.19 17.75 -34.84
N THR A 228 5.24 18.38 -34.31
CA THR A 228 6.35 18.95 -35.11
C THR A 228 7.61 18.08 -35.08
N MET A 229 7.57 16.94 -34.37
CA MET A 229 8.65 15.95 -34.30
C MET A 229 8.52 14.93 -35.43
#